data_AF-U9TSX1-F1
#
_entry.id   AF-U9TSX1-F1
#
_cell.length_a   1.000
_cell.length_b   1.000
_cell.length_c   1.000
_cell.angle_alpha   90.00
_cell.angle_beta   90.00
_cell.angle_gamma   90.00
#
_symmetry.space_group_name_H-M   'P 1'
#
loop_
_entity.id
_entity.type
_entity.pdbx_description
1 polymer ?
#
loop_
_entity_poly.entity_id
_entity_poly.type
_entity_poly.pdbx_seq_one_letter_code
_entity_poly.pdbx_strand_id
1 'polypeptide(L)'
;MTKQSLGPFPCPFDGYQPIVKRLKDMIECNNWKDKFEQAVYDAQKTGVEDMTNISCLTDYYNFLNYLVLWVPKEDETGTFVYNMLCTMYFVLDQNSVKDFQSPIKPSSYPPPPLTELSKWLVDFANAMGQFLDTPQS
;
A
#
# COMPACT_ATOMS: atom_id res chain seq x y z
N MET A 1 19.82 -18.50 1.30
CA MET A 1 18.54 -18.12 1.90
C MET A 1 17.50 -18.22 0.80
N THR A 2 16.49 -19.04 0.97
CA THR A 2 15.37 -19.12 0.02
C THR A 2 14.65 -17.77 0.07
N LYS A 3 14.61 -17.05 -1.05
CA LYS A 3 13.80 -15.83 -1.15
C LYS A 3 12.35 -16.27 -0.93
N GLN A 4 11.71 -15.65 0.06
CA GLN A 4 10.34 -15.92 0.42
C GLN A 4 9.49 -14.81 -0.20
N SER A 5 8.58 -15.18 -1.10
CA SER A 5 7.60 -14.24 -1.63
C SER A 5 6.69 -13.75 -0.50
N LEU A 6 6.29 -12.49 -0.55
CA LEU A 6 5.36 -11.93 0.43
C LEU A 6 3.96 -12.53 0.24
N GLY A 7 3.28 -12.85 1.34
CA GLY A 7 1.94 -13.44 1.31
C GLY A 7 1.92 -14.96 1.04
N PRO A 8 0.78 -15.53 0.62
CA PRO A 8 -0.47 -14.86 0.23
C PRO A 8 -1.14 -14.12 1.40
N PHE A 9 -1.91 -13.08 1.07
CA PHE A 9 -2.60 -12.27 2.07
C PHE A 9 -4.08 -12.67 2.16
N PRO A 10 -4.59 -12.99 3.36
CA PRO A 10 -5.94 -13.47 3.50
C PRO A 10 -6.97 -12.37 3.16
N CYS A 11 -8.07 -12.77 2.52
CA CYS A 11 -9.26 -11.94 2.46
C CYS A 11 -9.81 -11.77 3.89
N PRO A 12 -10.06 -10.54 4.37
CA PRO A 12 -10.49 -10.33 5.74
C PRO A 12 -11.92 -10.84 5.96
N PHE A 13 -12.11 -11.71 6.97
CA PHE A 13 -13.41 -12.27 7.33
C PHE A 13 -14.37 -11.21 7.89
N ASP A 14 -13.90 -10.35 8.79
CA ASP A 14 -14.67 -9.26 9.42
C ASP A 14 -14.71 -7.97 8.56
N GLY A 15 -14.25 -8.07 7.31
CA GLY A 15 -14.13 -6.97 6.38
C GLY A 15 -12.86 -6.13 6.57
N TYR A 16 -12.66 -5.17 5.66
CA TYR A 16 -11.47 -4.33 5.62
C TYR A 16 -11.37 -3.36 6.80
N GLN A 17 -10.15 -3.08 7.23
CA GLN A 17 -9.83 -2.01 8.19
C GLN A 17 -10.32 -0.65 7.67
N PRO A 18 -10.71 0.29 8.56
CA PRO A 18 -11.29 1.57 8.15
C PRO A 18 -10.45 2.34 7.13
N ILE A 19 -9.12 2.33 7.29
CA ILE A 19 -8.23 3.04 6.36
C ILE A 19 -8.21 2.39 4.97
N VAL A 20 -8.32 1.06 4.87
CA VAL A 20 -8.40 0.36 3.58
C VAL A 20 -9.77 0.56 2.93
N LYS A 21 -10.86 0.55 3.72
CA LYS A 21 -12.20 0.93 3.23
C LYS A 21 -12.20 2.33 2.62
N ARG A 22 -11.59 3.30 3.29
CA ARG A 22 -11.46 4.66 2.79
C ARG A 22 -10.72 4.74 1.44
N LEU A 23 -9.71 3.90 1.19
CA LEU A 23 -9.08 3.82 -0.13
C LEU A 23 -10.05 3.31 -1.18
N LYS A 24 -10.80 2.23 -0.87
CA LYS A 24 -11.79 1.66 -1.78
C LYS A 24 -12.85 2.69 -2.15
N ASP A 25 -13.39 3.39 -1.16
CA ASP A 25 -14.39 4.45 -1.36
C ASP A 25 -13.82 5.61 -2.18
N MET A 26 -12.58 6.03 -1.91
CA MET A 26 -11.89 7.07 -2.67
C MET A 26 -11.71 6.67 -4.15
N ILE A 27 -11.29 5.43 -4.41
CA ILE A 27 -11.10 4.91 -5.77
C ILE A 27 -12.43 4.90 -6.52
N GLU A 28 -13.52 4.47 -5.87
CA GLU A 28 -14.85 4.44 -6.47
C GLU A 28 -15.37 5.85 -6.75
N CYS A 29 -15.37 6.74 -5.75
CA CYS A 29 -15.87 8.12 -5.87
C CYS A 29 -15.15 8.93 -6.96
N ASN A 30 -13.86 8.67 -7.19
CA ASN A 30 -13.07 9.36 -8.21
C ASN A 30 -13.03 8.63 -9.57
N ASN A 31 -13.73 7.50 -9.73
CA ASN A 31 -13.67 6.63 -10.92
C ASN A 31 -12.23 6.20 -11.28
N TRP A 32 -11.40 5.88 -10.27
CA TRP A 32 -9.99 5.50 -10.44
C TRP A 32 -9.77 3.99 -10.55
N LYS A 33 -10.83 3.18 -10.52
CA LYS A 33 -10.73 1.71 -10.49
C LYS A 33 -9.82 1.16 -11.59
N ASP A 34 -10.07 1.50 -12.84
CA ASP A 34 -9.27 1.03 -13.99
C ASP A 34 -7.79 1.43 -13.86
N LYS A 35 -7.51 2.60 -13.28
CA LYS A 35 -6.14 3.11 -13.08
C LYS A 35 -5.40 2.32 -12.01
N PHE A 36 -6.07 1.97 -10.93
CA PHE A 36 -5.52 1.12 -9.87
C PHE A 36 -5.40 -0.35 -10.29
N GLU A 37 -6.35 -0.88 -11.07
CA GLU A 37 -6.22 -2.21 -11.68
C GLU A 37 -5.01 -2.28 -12.61
N GLN A 38 -4.83 -1.26 -13.46
CA GLN A 38 -3.64 -1.12 -14.30
C GLN A 38 -2.35 -1.00 -13.48
N ALA A 39 -2.37 -0.26 -12.36
CA ALA A 39 -1.20 -0.13 -11.48
C ALA A 39 -0.77 -1.48 -10.91
N VAL A 40 -1.71 -2.26 -10.38
CA VAL A 40 -1.38 -3.59 -9.85
C VAL A 40 -0.85 -4.51 -10.95
N TYR A 41 -1.49 -4.49 -12.13
CA TYR A 41 -1.05 -5.26 -13.27
C TYR A 41 0.38 -4.88 -13.73
N ASP A 42 0.67 -3.59 -13.87
CA ASP A 42 2.00 -3.12 -14.30
C ASP A 42 3.08 -3.45 -13.26
N ALA A 43 2.77 -3.29 -11.98
CA ALA A 43 3.65 -3.70 -10.89
C ALA A 43 3.93 -5.21 -10.92
N GLN A 44 2.90 -6.05 -11.07
CA GLN A 44 3.06 -7.51 -11.16
C GLN A 44 3.89 -7.92 -12.39
N LYS A 45 3.65 -7.28 -13.54
CA LYS A 45 4.32 -7.54 -14.81
C LYS A 45 5.83 -7.31 -14.75
N THR A 46 6.32 -6.50 -13.82
CA THR A 46 7.77 -6.31 -13.62
C THR A 46 8.51 -7.58 -13.19
N GLY A 47 7.79 -8.59 -12.67
CA GLY A 47 8.39 -9.84 -12.19
C GLY A 47 9.10 -9.70 -10.83
N VAL A 48 8.89 -8.61 -10.11
CA VAL A 48 9.35 -8.46 -8.73
C VAL A 48 8.69 -9.53 -7.86
N GLU A 49 9.51 -10.28 -7.14
CA GLU A 49 9.09 -11.46 -6.37
C GLU A 49 8.01 -11.14 -5.31
N ASP A 50 8.10 -9.96 -4.68
CA ASP A 50 7.15 -9.49 -3.67
C ASP A 50 5.72 -9.29 -4.22
N MET A 51 5.57 -9.11 -5.53
CA MET A 51 4.27 -8.98 -6.22
C MET A 51 3.64 -10.33 -6.59
N THR A 52 4.33 -11.46 -6.36
CA THR A 52 3.88 -12.80 -6.80
C THR A 52 2.45 -13.13 -6.33
N ASN A 53 2.08 -12.71 -5.12
CA ASN A 53 0.76 -12.94 -4.53
C ASN A 53 -0.18 -11.73 -4.59
N ILE A 54 0.17 -10.71 -5.39
CA ILE A 54 -0.64 -9.49 -5.60
C ILE A 54 -0.89 -9.35 -7.11
N SER A 55 -1.95 -9.99 -7.60
CA SER A 55 -2.23 -10.11 -9.03
C SER A 55 -3.38 -9.25 -9.52
N CYS A 56 -4.23 -8.80 -8.59
CA CYS A 56 -5.37 -7.95 -8.89
C CYS A 56 -5.59 -6.92 -7.78
N LEU A 57 -6.46 -5.94 -8.04
CA LEU A 57 -6.75 -4.87 -7.09
C LEU A 57 -7.33 -5.40 -5.75
N THR A 58 -8.07 -6.51 -5.78
CA THR A 58 -8.54 -7.19 -4.56
C THR A 58 -7.39 -7.74 -3.72
N ASP A 59 -6.40 -8.38 -4.35
CA ASP A 59 -5.21 -8.88 -3.64
C ASP A 59 -4.43 -7.73 -3.01
N TYR A 60 -4.34 -6.59 -3.71
CA TYR A 60 -3.70 -5.39 -3.17
C TYR A 60 -4.44 -4.86 -1.94
N TYR A 61 -5.78 -4.85 -1.95
CA TYR A 61 -6.54 -4.50 -0.74
C TYR A 61 -6.31 -5.49 0.41
N ASN A 62 -6.22 -6.80 0.12
CA ASN A 62 -5.93 -7.81 1.13
C ASN A 62 -4.53 -7.61 1.73
N PHE A 63 -3.55 -7.30 0.88
CA PHE A 63 -2.21 -6.93 1.31
C PHE A 63 -2.20 -5.70 2.22
N LEU A 64 -2.83 -4.59 1.81
CA LEU A 64 -2.89 -3.37 2.62
C LEU A 64 -3.59 -3.61 3.97
N ASN A 65 -4.60 -4.47 3.98
CA ASN A 65 -5.32 -4.84 5.19
C ASN A 65 -4.48 -5.68 6.16
N TYR A 66 -3.67 -6.58 5.61
CA TYR A 66 -2.68 -7.30 6.39
C TYR A 66 -1.60 -6.34 6.91
N LEU A 67 -1.06 -5.48 6.04
CA LEU A 67 0.04 -4.56 6.33
C LEU A 67 -0.29 -3.57 7.46
N VAL A 68 -1.50 -3.00 7.49
CA VAL A 68 -1.84 -2.02 8.55
C VAL A 68 -1.90 -2.63 9.95
N LEU A 69 -2.11 -3.96 10.05
CA LEU A 69 -2.10 -4.71 11.31
C LEU A 69 -0.83 -5.55 11.48
N TRP A 70 0.17 -5.32 10.64
CA TRP A 70 1.35 -6.15 10.64
C TRP A 70 2.32 -5.71 11.73
N VAL A 71 2.73 -6.66 12.57
CA VAL A 71 3.79 -6.45 13.56
C VAL A 71 5.14 -6.75 12.90
N PRO A 72 6.03 -5.76 12.72
CA PRO A 72 7.30 -5.97 12.07
C PRO A 72 8.19 -6.88 12.90
N LYS A 73 8.75 -7.91 12.27
CA LYS A 73 9.80 -8.75 12.81
C LYS A 73 10.99 -8.69 11.88
N GLU A 74 12.14 -8.34 12.44
CA GLU A 74 13.35 -8.11 11.65
C GLU A 74 14.53 -8.96 12.07
N ASP A 75 15.44 -9.11 11.11
CA ASP A 75 16.80 -9.60 11.33
C ASP A 75 17.83 -8.50 11.02
N GLU A 76 19.11 -8.84 11.07
CA GLU A 76 20.21 -7.89 10.83
C GLU A 76 20.18 -7.23 9.44
N THR A 77 19.44 -7.80 8.48
CA THR A 77 19.38 -7.30 7.11
C THR A 77 18.28 -6.27 6.88
N GLY A 78 17.21 -6.27 7.68
CA GLY A 78 16.09 -5.35 7.45
C GLY A 78 15.25 -5.66 6.20
N THR A 79 15.52 -6.79 5.52
CA THR A 79 15.03 -7.01 4.15
C THR A 79 13.51 -7.20 4.12
N PHE A 80 12.95 -7.83 5.14
CA PHE A 80 11.53 -8.18 5.14
C PHE A 80 10.62 -6.96 5.37
N VAL A 81 10.92 -6.09 6.33
CA VAL A 81 10.25 -4.79 6.52
C VAL A 81 10.46 -3.93 5.30
N TYR A 82 11.67 -3.86 4.76
CA TYR A 82 11.90 -3.10 3.54
C TYR A 82 10.97 -3.55 2.42
N ASN A 83 10.91 -4.87 2.12
CA ASN A 83 10.05 -5.40 1.06
C ASN A 83 8.56 -5.17 1.37
N MET A 84 8.10 -5.38 2.61
CA MET A 84 6.72 -5.13 3.03
C MET A 84 6.31 -3.68 2.80
N LEU A 85 7.14 -2.71 3.21
CA LEU A 85 6.84 -1.29 3.02
C LEU A 85 6.94 -0.88 1.55
N CYS A 86 8.00 -1.31 0.86
CA CYS A 86 8.21 -0.98 -0.55
C CYS A 86 7.11 -1.54 -1.45
N THR A 87 6.55 -2.72 -1.16
CA THR A 87 5.46 -3.31 -1.96
C THR A 87 4.23 -2.41 -2.01
N MET A 88 3.88 -1.77 -0.89
CA MET A 88 2.79 -0.78 -0.86
C MET A 88 3.08 0.39 -1.82
N TYR A 89 4.25 1.01 -1.69
CA TYR A 89 4.63 2.16 -2.51
C TYR A 89 4.87 1.80 -3.96
N PHE A 90 5.32 0.58 -4.26
CA PHE A 90 5.63 0.13 -5.61
C PHE A 90 4.41 0.13 -6.52
N VAL A 91 3.25 -0.29 -6.00
CA VAL A 91 1.97 -0.18 -6.73
C VAL A 91 1.55 1.28 -6.90
N LEU A 92 1.75 2.12 -5.87
CA LEU A 92 1.34 3.53 -5.91
C LEU A 92 2.28 4.41 -6.75
N ASP A 93 3.49 3.95 -7.04
CA ASP A 93 4.45 4.64 -7.91
C ASP A 93 4.30 4.26 -9.40
N GLN A 94 3.35 3.39 -9.74
CA GLN A 94 3.05 3.07 -11.15
C GLN A 94 2.43 4.28 -11.86
N ASN A 95 2.80 4.45 -13.13
CA ASN A 95 2.44 5.63 -13.94
C ASN A 95 0.93 5.91 -13.99
N SER A 96 0.08 4.88 -13.89
CA SER A 96 -1.37 5.03 -13.94
C SER A 96 -1.97 5.75 -12.73
N VAL A 97 -1.27 5.79 -11.59
CA VAL A 97 -1.77 6.35 -10.32
C VAL A 97 -0.83 7.35 -9.65
N LYS A 98 0.46 7.39 -10.05
CA LYS A 98 1.49 8.27 -9.47
C LYS A 98 1.07 9.74 -9.48
N ASP A 99 0.44 10.20 -10.55
CA ASP A 99 -0.01 11.60 -10.70
C ASP A 99 -1.21 11.97 -9.81
N PHE A 100 -1.82 11.01 -9.10
CA PHE A 100 -2.84 11.30 -8.08
C PHE A 100 -2.23 11.75 -6.75
N GLN A 101 -0.91 11.64 -6.59
CA GLN A 101 -0.18 12.07 -5.41
C GLN A 101 0.33 13.50 -5.54
N SER A 102 0.55 14.18 -4.41
CA SER A 102 1.21 15.48 -4.37
C SER A 102 2.63 15.40 -4.92
N PRO A 103 3.04 16.35 -5.79
CA PRO A 103 4.37 16.33 -6.38
C PRO A 103 5.46 16.65 -5.37
N ILE A 104 6.46 15.78 -5.28
CA ILE A 104 7.68 16.00 -4.46
C ILE A 104 8.70 16.76 -5.30
N LYS A 105 8.59 18.11 -5.34
CA LYS A 105 9.51 18.98 -6.10
C LYS A 105 9.90 20.21 -5.27
N PRO A 106 11.18 20.67 -5.29
CA PRO A 106 11.61 21.87 -4.56
C PRO A 106 10.81 23.13 -4.93
N SER A 107 10.36 23.22 -6.17
CA SER A 107 9.53 24.33 -6.68
C SER A 107 8.13 24.39 -6.05
N SER A 108 7.71 23.36 -5.33
CA SER A 108 6.40 23.29 -4.68
C SER A 108 6.39 23.93 -3.28
N TYR A 109 7.38 24.73 -2.88
CA TYR A 109 7.43 25.35 -1.56
C TYR A 109 6.81 26.77 -1.56
N PRO A 110 5.91 27.12 -0.61
CA PRO A 110 5.38 26.28 0.45
C PRO A 110 4.45 25.18 -0.11
N PRO A 111 4.44 23.97 0.50
CA PRO A 111 3.71 22.84 -0.05
C PRO A 111 2.22 23.16 -0.19
N PRO A 112 1.60 22.89 -1.36
CA PRO A 112 0.16 22.95 -1.50
C PRO A 112 -0.49 21.89 -0.58
N PRO A 113 -1.80 22.00 -0.31
CA PRO A 113 -2.53 20.93 0.37
C PRO A 113 -2.29 19.57 -0.29
N LEU A 114 -2.19 18.52 0.53
CA LEU A 114 -2.03 17.16 0.01
C LEU A 114 -3.22 16.78 -0.86
N THR A 115 -2.94 16.06 -1.96
CA THR A 115 -4.01 15.38 -2.70
C THR A 115 -4.68 14.34 -1.82
N GLU A 116 -5.86 13.87 -2.22
CA GLU A 116 -6.60 12.85 -1.45
C GLU A 116 -5.75 11.59 -1.23
N LEU A 117 -5.06 11.10 -2.27
CA LEU A 117 -4.22 9.92 -2.16
C LEU A 117 -2.99 10.15 -1.27
N SER A 118 -2.33 11.31 -1.36
CA SER A 118 -1.21 11.63 -0.47
C SER A 118 -1.64 11.81 0.98
N LYS A 119 -2.82 12.38 1.22
CA LYS A 119 -3.40 12.43 2.57
C LYS A 119 -3.68 11.02 3.08
N TRP A 120 -4.23 10.14 2.25
CA TRP A 120 -4.48 8.75 2.61
C TRP A 120 -3.18 7.99 2.94
N LEU A 121 -2.09 8.21 2.20
CA LEU A 121 -0.77 7.63 2.49
C LEU A 121 -0.29 7.98 3.91
N VAL A 122 -0.39 9.26 4.30
CA VAL A 122 -0.04 9.72 5.65
C VAL A 122 -0.95 9.08 6.70
N ASP A 123 -2.26 9.07 6.43
CA ASP A 123 -3.25 8.50 7.34
C ASP A 123 -3.09 6.97 7.49
N PHE A 124 -2.62 6.27 6.45
CA PHE A 124 -2.27 4.84 6.50
C PHE A 124 -1.07 4.57 7.40
N ALA A 125 0.00 5.36 7.26
CA ALA A 125 1.15 5.25 8.16
C ALA A 125 0.77 5.53 9.62
N ASN A 126 -0.09 6.53 9.86
CA ASN A 126 -0.62 6.81 11.20
C ASN A 126 -1.47 5.66 11.74
N ALA A 127 -2.32 5.05 10.91
CA ALA A 127 -3.15 3.91 11.32
C ALA A 127 -2.30 2.68 11.70
N MET A 128 -1.23 2.42 10.94
CA MET A 128 -0.26 1.37 11.28
C MET A 128 0.42 1.67 12.62
N GLY A 129 0.87 2.91 12.83
CA GLY A 129 1.47 3.33 14.11
C GLY A 129 0.50 3.23 15.29
N GLN A 130 -0.77 3.57 15.10
CA GLN A 130 -1.82 3.42 16.11
C GLN A 130 -2.05 1.96 16.49
N PHE A 131 -2.02 1.04 15.52
CA PHE A 131 -2.11 -0.39 15.82
C PHE A 131 -0.90 -0.88 16.63
N LEU A 132 0.31 -0.43 16.28
CA LEU A 132 1.55 -0.76 16.99
C LEU A 132 1.63 -0.17 18.41
N ASP A 133 0.74 0.76 18.75
CA ASP A 133 0.58 1.31 20.11
C ASP A 133 -0.44 0.51 20.96
N THR A 134 -0.94 -0.62 20.43
CA THR A 134 -1.92 -1.46 21.14
C THR A 134 -1.26 -2.70 21.77
N PRO A 135 -1.81 -3.26 22.87
CA PRO A 135 -1.32 -4.51 23.44
C PRO A 135 -1.41 -5.74 22.51
N GLN A 136 -2.18 -5.64 21.43
CA GLN A 136 -2.35 -6.71 20.45
C GLN A 136 -1.15 -6.85 19.50
N SER A 137 -0.29 -5.82 19.42
CA SER A 137 0.94 -5.84 18.63
C SER A 137 2.17 -6.28 19.43
#